data_AF-A0A378LTG8-F1
#
_entry.id   AF-A0A378LTG8-F1
#
_cell.length_a   1.000
_cell.length_b   1.000
_cell.length_c   1.000
_cell.angle_alpha   90.00
_cell.angle_beta   90.00
_cell.angle_gamma   90.00
#
_symmetry.space_group_name_H-M   'P 1'
#
loop_
_entity.id
_entity.type
_entity.pdbx_description
1 polymer ?
#
loop_
_entity_poly.entity_id
_entity_poly.type
_entity_poly.pdbx_seq_one_letter_code
_entity_poly.pdbx_strand_id
1 'polypeptide(L)'
;MQRDKIHIGTSGWQYSHWYGSFYPKNINFHKQLITFYAQKFQTVELNTSFYHVPSEKTIEEWIKATPQDFIFSYKVNRYITHMKKLNDLRKR
;
A
#
# COMPACT_ATOMS: atom_id res chain seq x y z
N MET A 1 25.66 18.39 4.38
CA MET A 1 24.83 17.68 3.39
C MET A 1 23.51 17.34 4.05
N GLN A 2 22.43 17.97 3.62
CA GLN A 2 21.08 17.59 4.06
C GLN A 2 20.79 16.24 3.41
N ARG A 3 20.68 15.17 4.21
CA ARG A 3 20.27 13.87 3.67
C ARG A 3 18.78 13.95 3.39
N ASP A 4 18.39 13.66 2.14
CA ASP A 4 16.98 13.54 1.77
C ASP A 4 16.28 12.50 2.67
N LYS A 5 14.97 12.69 2.86
CA LYS A 5 14.17 11.79 3.71
C LYS A 5 13.97 10.46 2.97
N ILE A 6 14.66 9.41 3.42
CA ILE A 6 14.54 8.06 2.88
C ILE A 6 13.38 7.34 3.57
N HIS A 7 12.47 6.77 2.78
CA HIS A 7 11.36 5.95 3.26
C HIS A 7 11.58 4.50 2.86
N ILE A 8 11.46 3.58 3.83
CA ILE A 8 11.63 2.14 3.63
C ILE A 8 10.31 1.43 3.86
N GLY A 9 9.98 0.49 2.97
CA GLY A 9 8.76 -0.30 3.00
C GLY A 9 8.80 -1.46 2.01
N THR A 10 7.70 -2.19 1.89
CA THR A 10 7.56 -3.38 1.04
C THR A 10 6.51 -3.20 -0.05
N SER A 11 6.50 -4.12 -1.00
CA SER A 11 5.57 -4.19 -2.13
C SER A 11 4.21 -4.79 -1.77
N GLY A 12 3.63 -4.34 -0.66
CA GLY A 12 2.39 -4.87 -0.06
C GLY A 12 2.64 -5.33 1.37
N TRP A 13 1.57 -5.64 2.11
CA TRP A 13 1.68 -6.04 3.53
C TRP A 13 0.86 -7.29 3.89
N GLN A 14 -0.08 -7.73 3.06
CA GLN A 14 -0.98 -8.83 3.40
C GLN A 14 -0.47 -10.16 2.85
N TYR A 15 0.42 -10.82 3.60
CA TYR A 15 1.00 -12.10 3.20
C TYR A 15 0.82 -13.15 4.29
N SER A 16 0.21 -14.29 3.96
CA SER A 16 -0.04 -15.40 4.90
C SER A 16 1.23 -16.00 5.49
N HIS A 17 2.34 -16.00 4.74
CA HIS A 17 3.62 -16.52 5.21
C HIS A 17 4.37 -15.54 6.17
N TRP A 18 3.85 -14.33 6.39
CA TRP A 18 4.41 -13.38 7.37
C TRP A 18 3.88 -13.64 8.78
N TYR A 19 2.85 -14.45 8.95
CA TYR A 19 2.31 -14.81 10.26
C TYR A 19 3.30 -15.70 11.01
N GLY A 20 3.59 -15.34 12.26
CA GLY A 20 4.55 -15.99 13.14
C GLY A 20 5.99 -15.52 12.98
N SER A 21 6.37 -14.93 11.84
CA SER A 21 7.72 -14.37 11.60
C SER A 21 7.76 -12.85 11.74
N PHE A 22 6.81 -12.17 11.13
CA PHE A 22 6.66 -10.71 11.21
C PHE A 22 5.39 -10.31 11.96
N TYR A 23 4.24 -10.92 11.62
CA TYR A 23 2.98 -10.70 12.30
C TYR A 23 2.82 -11.64 13.50
N PRO A 24 2.37 -11.15 14.66
CA PRO A 24 1.91 -12.00 15.76
C PRO A 24 0.84 -13.00 15.30
N LYS A 25 0.89 -14.23 15.82
CA LYS A 25 -0.01 -15.32 15.43
C LYS A 25 -1.49 -15.07 15.74
N ASN A 26 -1.79 -14.11 16.62
CA ASN A 26 -3.14 -13.77 17.07
C ASN A 26 -3.78 -12.59 16.33
N ILE A 27 -3.13 -12.04 15.30
CA ILE A 27 -3.74 -11.00 14.47
C ILE A 27 -4.76 -11.66 13.54
N ASN A 28 -6.06 -11.40 13.78
CA ASN A 28 -7.14 -12.07 13.06
C ASN A 28 -7.84 -11.18 12.01
N PHE A 29 -7.49 -9.89 11.93
CA PHE A 29 -8.20 -8.94 11.07
C PHE A 29 -7.27 -8.16 10.15
N HIS A 30 -7.70 -7.97 8.89
CA HIS A 30 -6.96 -7.21 7.89
C HIS A 30 -6.59 -5.78 8.33
N LYS A 31 -7.46 -5.12 9.10
CA LYS A 31 -7.20 -3.78 9.66
C LYS A 31 -6.05 -3.79 10.67
N GLN A 32 -5.93 -4.86 11.47
CA GLN A 32 -4.83 -5.00 12.43
C GLN A 32 -3.49 -5.20 11.73
N LEU A 33 -3.46 -5.85 10.55
CA LEU A 33 -2.23 -6.03 9.78
C LEU A 33 -1.63 -4.71 9.32
N ILE A 34 -2.43 -3.81 8.73
CA ILE A 34 -1.90 -2.52 8.26
C ILE A 34 -1.48 -1.63 9.43
N THR A 35 -2.24 -1.64 10.53
CA THR A 35 -1.85 -0.92 11.76
C THR A 35 -0.53 -1.46 12.32
N PHE A 36 -0.35 -2.78 12.40
CA PHE A 36 0.92 -3.37 12.84
C PHE A 36 2.07 -3.05 11.88
N TYR A 37 1.84 -3.18 10.58
CA TYR A 37 2.83 -2.90 9.55
C TYR A 37 3.32 -1.44 9.63
N ALA A 38 2.40 -0.49 9.81
CA ALA A 38 2.69 0.94 9.90
C ALA A 38 3.40 1.35 11.19
N GLN A 39 3.51 0.47 12.18
CA GLN A 39 4.39 0.66 13.35
C GLN A 39 5.85 0.28 13.05
N LYS A 40 6.12 -0.41 11.94
CA LYS A 40 7.45 -0.93 11.57
C LYS A 40 8.04 -0.27 10.34
N PHE A 41 7.19 0.15 9.41
CA PHE A 41 7.60 0.79 8.16
C PHE A 41 6.89 2.13 7.98
N GLN A 42 7.50 3.02 7.20
CA GLN A 42 6.98 4.37 6.93
C GLN A 42 6.20 4.46 5.62
N THR A 43 6.30 3.42 4.78
CA THR A 43 5.63 3.40 3.49
C THR A 43 5.27 1.98 3.05
N VAL A 44 4.35 1.86 2.11
CA VAL A 44 4.04 0.62 1.41
C VAL A 44 3.65 0.90 -0.04
N GLU A 45 4.06 0.02 -0.94
CA GLU A 45 3.56 0.04 -2.32
C GLU A 45 2.33 -0.86 -2.46
N LEU A 46 1.24 -0.28 -2.92
CA LEU A 46 0.02 -0.97 -3.30
C LEU A 46 0.20 -1.60 -4.69
N ASN A 47 0.33 -2.93 -4.73
CA ASN A 47 0.36 -3.70 -5.98
C ASN A 47 -1.01 -4.18 -6.42
N THR A 48 -1.94 -4.38 -5.49
CA THR A 48 -3.30 -4.86 -5.80
C THR A 48 -4.04 -3.92 -6.76
N SER A 49 -3.76 -2.61 -6.65
CA SER A 49 -4.22 -1.56 -7.56
C SER A 49 -3.91 -1.81 -9.04
N PHE A 50 -2.84 -2.53 -9.33
CA PHE A 50 -2.47 -2.93 -10.69
C PHE A 50 -3.56 -3.79 -11.34
N TYR A 51 -4.25 -4.61 -10.55
CA TYR A 51 -5.30 -5.51 -11.02
C TYR A 51 -6.70 -4.97 -10.72
N HIS A 52 -6.91 -4.41 -9.53
CA HIS A 52 -8.21 -3.94 -9.06
C HIS A 52 -8.07 -2.62 -8.31
N VAL A 53 -8.89 -1.63 -8.65
CA VAL A 53 -8.94 -0.38 -7.89
C VAL A 53 -9.67 -0.65 -6.57
N PRO A 54 -9.05 -0.39 -5.40
CA PRO A 54 -9.72 -0.54 -4.11
C PRO A 54 -10.84 0.49 -3.99
N SER A 55 -11.89 0.14 -3.22
CA SER A 55 -12.98 1.08 -2.96
C SER A 55 -12.51 2.26 -2.11
N GLU A 56 -13.19 3.40 -2.25
CA GLU A 56 -12.93 4.59 -1.43
C GLU A 56 -13.00 4.27 0.07
N LYS A 57 -14.02 3.52 0.50
CA LYS A 57 -14.16 3.05 1.88
C LYS A 57 -12.94 2.26 2.35
N THR A 58 -12.39 1.37 1.51
CA THR A 58 -11.18 0.61 1.84
C THR A 58 -9.98 1.52 2.02
N ILE A 59 -9.81 2.53 1.15
CA ILE A 59 -8.73 3.51 1.25
C ILE A 59 -8.87 4.32 2.54
N GLU A 60 -10.07 4.81 2.86
CA GLU A 60 -10.33 5.53 4.11
C GLU A 60 -10.00 4.69 5.34
N GLU A 61 -10.34 3.40 5.33
CA GLU A 61 -10.04 2.48 6.42
C GLU A 61 -8.52 2.33 6.61
N TRP A 62 -7.74 2.28 5.53
CA TRP A 62 -6.27 2.25 5.61
C TRP A 62 -5.68 3.56 6.13
N ILE A 63 -6.16 4.70 5.65
CA ILE A 63 -5.73 6.02 6.14
C ILE A 63 -6.03 6.14 7.64
N LYS A 64 -7.23 5.76 8.08
CA LYS A 64 -7.61 5.77 9.51
C LYS A 64 -6.79 4.79 10.36
N ALA A 65 -6.20 3.76 9.75
CA ALA A 65 -5.46 2.71 10.44
C ALA A 65 -3.94 2.94 10.47
N THR A 66 -3.44 4.02 9.85
CA THR A 66 -2.01 4.34 9.74
C THR A 66 -1.68 5.74 10.31
N PRO A 67 -0.43 6.01 10.70
CA PRO A 67 0.00 7.35 11.10
C PRO A 67 -0.20 8.39 10.00
N GLN A 68 -0.36 9.66 10.40
CA GLN A 68 -0.61 10.77 9.48
C GLN A 68 0.50 10.97 8.44
N ASP A 69 1.74 10.62 8.77
CA ASP A 69 2.92 10.74 7.92
C ASP A 69 3.26 9.46 7.14
N PHE A 70 2.41 8.43 7.22
CA PHE A 70 2.58 7.20 6.49
C PHE A 70 2.27 7.38 4.99
N ILE A 71 3.17 6.90 4.13
CA ILE A 71 3.08 7.13 2.68
C ILE A 71 2.63 5.87 1.97
N PHE A 72 1.57 5.97 1.17
CA PHE A 72 1.17 4.92 0.24
C PHE A 72 1.70 5.24 -1.16
N SER A 73 2.51 4.35 -1.72
CA SER A 73 2.86 4.37 -3.14
C SER A 73 1.85 3.54 -3.93
N TYR A 74 1.29 4.08 -5.00
CA TYR A 74 0.19 3.44 -5.71
C TYR A 74 0.62 2.99 -7.10
N LYS A 75 0.57 1.68 -7.36
CA LYS A 75 0.85 1.17 -8.70
C LYS A 75 -0.34 1.42 -9.62
N VAL A 76 -0.12 2.13 -10.71
CA VAL A 76 -1.17 2.47 -11.67
C VAL A 76 -1.76 1.20 -12.28
N ASN A 77 -3.09 1.17 -12.44
CA ASN A 77 -3.80 0.00 -12.96
C ASN A 77 -3.28 -0.44 -14.34
N ARG A 78 -3.21 -1.76 -14.56
CA ARG A 78 -2.73 -2.37 -15.81
C ARG A 78 -3.55 -1.95 -17.03
N TYR A 79 -4.82 -1.61 -16.86
CA TYR A 79 -5.65 -1.08 -17.93
C TYR A 79 -5.02 0.17 -18.54
N ILE A 80 -4.47 1.05 -17.70
CA ILE A 80 -3.84 2.30 -18.14
C ILE A 80 -2.46 2.02 -18.74
N THR A 81 -1.62 1.28 -18.01
CA THR A 81 -0.20 1.13 -18.35
C THR A 81 0.08 0.05 -19.40
N HIS A 82 -0.67 -1.04 -19.41
CA HIS A 82 -0.42 -2.20 -20.28
C HIS A 82 -1.42 -2.32 -21.43
N MET A 83 -2.72 -2.04 -21.17
CA MET A 83 -3.75 -2.17 -22.21
C MET A 83 -3.82 -0.89 -23.07
N LYS A 84 -4.01 0.26 -22.45
CA LYS A 84 -4.05 1.56 -23.14
C LYS A 84 -2.66 2.13 -23.42
N LYS A 85 -1.62 1.64 -22.74
CA LYS A 85 -0.22 2.08 -22.89
C LYS A 85 -0.05 3.60 -22.88
N LEU A 86 -0.86 4.29 -22.05
CA LEU A 86 -0.88 5.76 -21.97
C LEU A 86 -1.24 6.50 -23.27
N ASN A 87 -1.81 5.81 -24.28
CA ASN A 87 -2.14 6.43 -25.58
C ASN A 87 -3.47 7.20 -25.60
N ASP A 88 -4.27 7.10 -24.54
CA ASP A 88 -5.61 7.71 -24.42
C ASP A 88 -5.62 8.74 -23.26
N LEU A 89 -4.59 9.59 -23.23
CA LEU A 89 -4.51 10.70 -22.30
C LEU A 89 -5.27 11.88 -22.93
N ARG A 90 -6.50 12.15 -22.46
CA ARG A 90 -7.15 13.41 -22.78
C ARG A 90 -6.24 14.54 -22.27
N LYS A 91 -5.73 15.37 -23.19
CA LYS A 91 -5.06 16.63 -22.83
C LYS A 91 -6.10 17.48 -22.08
N ARG A 92 -5.78 17.82 -20.83
CA ARG A 92 -6.51 18.87 -20.10
C ARG A 92 -6.16 20.22 -20.70
#